data_AF-A0A1M3MBR4-F1
#
_entry.id   AF-A0A1M3MBR4-F1
#
_cell.length_a   1.000
_cell.length_b   1.000
_cell.length_c   1.000
_cell.angle_alpha   90.00
_cell.angle_beta   90.00
_cell.angle_gamma   90.00
#
_symmetry.space_group_name_H-M   'P 1'
#
loop_
_entity.id
_entity.type
_entity.pdbx_description
1 polymer ?
#
loop_
_entity_poly.entity_id
_entity_poly.type
_entity_poly.pdbx_seq_one_letter_code
_entity_poly.pdbx_strand_id
1 'polypeptide(L)'
;MEQHNYSSILIMETKTNKALSLFSSGDIAGALKIFKTFRIGLTADERRILQIAQESLTGKESFYQSLQLNTEAIKQEAIQIIKQKYSLKKTL
;
A
#
# COMPACT_ATOMS: atom_id res chain seq x y z
N MET A 1 -6.72 -42.38 -11.42
CA MET A 1 -5.45 -41.98 -10.77
C MET A 1 -4.52 -41.63 -11.92
N GLU A 2 -4.21 -40.38 -12.19
CA GLU A 2 -3.42 -39.48 -11.34
C GLU A 2 -3.98 -38.04 -11.35
N GLN A 3 -4.30 -37.54 -10.15
CA GLN A 3 -4.44 -36.11 -9.90
C GLN A 3 -3.11 -35.65 -9.32
N HIS A 4 -2.21 -35.11 -10.13
CA HIS A 4 -1.08 -34.31 -9.65
C HIS A 4 -1.13 -32.92 -10.28
N ASN A 5 -2.15 -32.21 -9.82
CA ASN A 5 -2.12 -30.84 -9.33
C ASN A 5 -0.79 -30.05 -9.52
N TYR A 6 -0.57 -29.48 -10.71
CA TYR A 6 0.42 -28.42 -10.94
C TYR A 6 -0.09 -27.05 -10.40
N SER A 7 -0.68 -27.03 -9.19
CA SER A 7 -1.09 -25.79 -8.49
C SER A 7 0.09 -24.92 -8.02
N SER A 8 1.29 -25.18 -8.51
CA SER A 8 2.54 -24.65 -7.98
C SER A 8 3.52 -24.28 -9.09
N ILE A 9 3.03 -23.88 -10.27
CA ILE A 9 3.77 -22.89 -11.07
C ILE A 9 3.69 -21.59 -10.27
N LEU A 10 4.62 -21.48 -9.31
CA LEU A 10 5.10 -20.28 -8.63
C LEU A 10 4.36 -19.03 -9.10
N ILE A 11 3.29 -18.65 -8.38
CA ILE A 11 2.72 -17.31 -8.51
C ILE A 11 3.87 -16.39 -8.15
N MET A 12 4.54 -15.84 -9.16
CA MET A 12 5.58 -14.83 -8.97
C MET A 12 4.98 -13.75 -8.07
N GLU A 13 5.47 -13.68 -6.83
CA GLU A 13 5.02 -12.67 -5.87
C GLU A 13 5.46 -11.32 -6.43
N THR A 14 4.55 -10.63 -7.12
CA THR A 14 4.82 -9.27 -7.57
C THR A 14 4.83 -8.35 -6.37
N LYS A 15 5.60 -7.26 -6.45
CA LYS A 15 5.58 -6.21 -5.42
C LYS A 15 4.15 -5.69 -5.19
N THR A 16 3.34 -5.64 -6.23
CA THR A 16 1.92 -5.28 -6.15
C THR A 16 1.12 -6.29 -5.31
N ASN A 17 1.23 -7.59 -5.59
CA ASN A 17 0.51 -8.62 -4.84
C ASN A 17 0.94 -8.67 -3.37
N LYS A 18 2.25 -8.52 -3.11
CA LYS A 18 2.78 -8.43 -1.75
C LYS A 18 2.21 -7.21 -0.99
N ALA A 19 2.24 -6.04 -1.62
CA ALA A 19 1.73 -4.81 -1.02
C ALA A 19 0.21 -4.90 -0.77
N LEU A 20 -0.54 -5.52 -1.68
CA LEU A 20 -1.97 -5.78 -1.51
C LEU A 20 -2.25 -6.79 -0.38
N SER A 21 -1.45 -7.84 -0.25
CA SER A 21 -1.56 -8.83 0.83
C SER A 21 -1.37 -8.17 2.20
N LEU A 22 -0.31 -7.36 2.37
CA LEU A 22 -0.07 -6.57 3.58
C LEU A 22 -1.21 -5.60 3.87
N PHE A 23 -1.73 -4.95 2.82
CA PHE A 23 -2.85 -4.02 2.95
C PHE A 23 -4.13 -4.73 3.42
N SER A 24 -4.43 -5.90 2.87
CA SER A 24 -5.59 -6.71 3.24
C SER A 24 -5.47 -7.36 4.62
N SER A 25 -4.26 -7.63 5.11
CA SER A 25 -4.04 -8.13 6.48
C SER A 25 -4.07 -7.03 7.55
N GLY A 26 -4.16 -5.76 7.14
CA GLY A 26 -4.17 -4.60 8.05
C GLY A 26 -2.78 -4.03 8.36
N ASP A 27 -1.70 -4.58 7.79
CA ASP A 27 -0.36 -3.98 7.87
C ASP A 27 -0.21 -2.83 6.87
N ILE A 28 -0.86 -1.71 7.20
CA ILE A 28 -0.86 -0.51 6.37
C ILE A 28 0.55 0.06 6.22
N ALA A 29 1.35 0.09 7.30
CA ALA A 29 2.71 0.62 7.24
C ALA A 29 3.60 -0.21 6.30
N GLY A 30 3.52 -1.55 6.38
CA GLY A 30 4.21 -2.46 5.48
C GLY A 30 3.77 -2.32 4.03
N ALA A 31 2.46 -2.20 3.78
CA ALA A 31 1.93 -1.97 2.45
C ALA A 31 2.43 -0.66 1.83
N LEU A 32 2.32 0.45 2.57
CA LEU A 32 2.73 1.78 2.12
C LEU A 32 4.25 1.86 1.86
N LYS A 33 5.06 1.12 2.63
CA LYS A 33 6.51 1.01 2.40
C LYS A 33 6.83 0.50 1.01
N ILE A 34 6.01 -0.39 0.45
CA ILE A 34 6.18 -0.91 -0.91
C ILE A 34 5.57 0.06 -1.93
N PHE A 35 4.31 0.46 -1.75
CA PHE A 35 3.59 1.31 -2.72
C PHE A 35 4.29 2.64 -3.01
N LYS A 36 4.89 3.28 -1.99
CA LYS A 36 5.62 4.55 -2.17
C LYS A 36 6.81 4.45 -3.14
N THR A 37 7.30 3.24 -3.42
CA THR A 37 8.42 2.99 -4.34
C THR A 37 7.99 2.95 -5.81
N PHE A 38 6.69 2.90 -6.10
CA PHE A 38 6.20 2.74 -7.47
C PHE A 38 6.33 4.06 -8.24
N ARG A 39 7.08 4.01 -9.35
CA ARG A 39 7.28 5.18 -10.23
C ARG A 39 6.12 5.39 -11.22
N ILE A 40 5.42 4.31 -11.58
CA ILE A 40 4.31 4.29 -12.53
C ILE A 40 3.02 4.04 -11.74
N GLY A 41 1.92 4.66 -12.16
CA GLY A 41 0.60 4.50 -11.53
C GLY A 41 0.33 5.45 -10.35
N LEU A 42 1.34 6.19 -9.88
CA LEU A 42 1.19 7.23 -8.84
C LEU A 42 1.77 8.56 -9.33
N THR A 43 1.09 9.65 -8.99
CA THR A 43 1.61 11.01 -9.15
C THR A 43 2.69 11.30 -8.09
N ALA A 44 3.40 12.41 -8.23
CA ALA A 44 4.38 12.84 -7.23
C ALA A 44 3.71 13.15 -5.88
N ASP A 45 2.55 13.80 -5.91
CA ASP A 45 1.79 14.17 -4.71
C ASP A 45 1.23 12.94 -4.00
N GLU A 46 0.66 12.00 -4.75
CA GLU A 46 0.18 10.72 -4.20
C GLU A 46 1.32 9.95 -3.53
N ARG A 47 2.50 9.89 -4.15
CA ARG A 47 3.67 9.27 -3.51
C ARG A 47 4.06 9.98 -2.22
N ARG A 48 3.99 11.31 -2.18
CA ARG A 48 4.30 12.09 -0.98
C ARG A 48 3.30 11.82 0.14
N ILE A 49 2.01 11.71 -0.18
CA ILE A 49 0.96 11.31 0.77
C ILE A 49 1.26 9.92 1.34
N LEU A 50 1.54 8.92 0.50
CA LEU A 50 1.90 7.57 0.94
C LEU A 50 3.15 7.55 1.83
N GLN A 51 4.15 8.38 1.51
CA GLN A 51 5.36 8.51 2.30
C GLN A 51 5.07 9.09 3.70
N ILE A 52 4.36 10.22 3.78
CA ILE A 52 4.04 10.88 5.06
C ILE A 52 3.19 9.95 5.93
N ALA A 53 2.19 9.28 5.33
CA ALA A 53 1.36 8.31 6.04
C ALA A 53 2.21 7.15 6.61
N GLN A 54 3.09 6.55 5.80
CA GLN A 54 3.97 5.48 6.25
C GLN A 54 4.89 5.93 7.39
N GLU A 55 5.51 7.09 7.23
CA GLU A 55 6.44 7.64 8.23
C GLU A 55 5.71 7.96 9.54
N SER A 56 4.49 8.51 9.46
CA SER A 56 3.63 8.78 10.62
C SER A 56 3.26 7.49 11.36
N LEU A 57 2.91 6.41 10.64
CA LEU A 57 2.62 5.10 11.23
C LEU A 57 3.85 4.44 11.89
N THR A 58 5.06 4.88 11.55
CA THR A 58 6.32 4.36 12.10
C THR A 58 6.99 5.30 13.10
N GLY A 59 6.22 6.19 13.71
CA GLY A 59 6.69 7.02 14.84
C GLY A 59 7.17 8.43 14.48
N LYS A 60 7.01 8.89 13.23
CA LYS A 60 7.33 10.28 12.84
C LYS A 60 6.11 11.21 12.81
N GLU A 61 5.00 10.80 13.41
CA GLU A 61 3.76 11.56 13.42
C GLU A 61 3.91 12.96 14.05
N SER A 62 4.59 13.06 15.19
CA SER A 62 4.80 14.32 15.91
C SER A 62 5.56 15.37 15.08
N PHE A 63 6.48 14.93 14.22
CA PHE A 63 7.21 15.82 13.31
C PHE A 63 6.28 16.44 12.27
N TYR A 64 5.34 15.67 11.70
CA TYR A 64 4.40 16.22 10.72
C TYR A 64 3.31 17.06 11.39
N GLN A 65 2.88 16.69 12.58
CA GLN A 65 1.96 17.50 13.38
C GLN A 65 2.55 18.85 13.79
N SER A 66 3.86 18.91 14.09
CA SER A 66 4.53 20.20 14.38
C SER A 66 4.62 21.11 13.15
N LEU A 67 4.56 20.54 11.94
CA LEU A 67 4.38 21.27 10.67
C LEU A 67 2.91 21.58 10.36
N GLN A 68 2.00 21.43 11.33
CA GLN A 68 0.56 21.66 11.22
C GLN A 68 -0.14 20.77 10.18
N LEU A 69 0.43 19.60 9.86
CA LEU A 69 -0.23 18.62 9.00
C LEU A 69 -1.17 17.73 9.80
N ASN A 70 -2.37 17.53 9.29
CA ASN A 70 -3.31 16.55 9.83
C ASN A 70 -2.90 15.14 9.38
N THR A 71 -2.07 14.48 10.20
CA THR A 71 -1.53 13.15 9.91
C THR A 71 -2.60 12.08 9.80
N GLU A 72 -3.71 12.22 10.53
CA GLU A 72 -4.84 11.27 10.44
C GLU A 72 -5.55 11.39 9.10
N ALA A 73 -5.84 12.61 8.64
CA ALA A 73 -6.43 12.83 7.31
C ALA A 73 -5.52 12.28 6.19
N ILE A 74 -4.21 12.49 6.30
CA ILE A 74 -3.22 11.98 5.34
C ILE A 74 -3.16 10.45 5.34
N LYS A 75 -3.24 9.79 6.50
CA LYS A 75 -3.34 8.32 6.60
C LYS A 75 -4.59 7.81 5.89
N GLN A 76 -5.74 8.46 6.08
CA GLN A 76 -6.98 8.09 5.39
C GLN A 76 -6.90 8.31 3.88
N GLU A 77 -6.32 9.42 3.44
CA GLU A 77 -6.12 9.71 2.01
C GLU A 77 -5.21 8.68 1.34
N ALA A 78 -4.11 8.29 2.00
CA ALA A 78 -3.22 7.23 1.54
C ALA A 78 -3.98 5.91 1.33
N ILE A 79 -4.87 5.53 2.25
CA ILE A 79 -5.71 4.34 2.13
C ILE A 79 -6.65 4.44 0.91
N GLN A 80 -7.25 5.61 0.68
CA GLN A 80 -8.14 5.83 -0.47
C GLN A 80 -7.40 5.74 -1.80
N ILE A 81 -6.20 6.33 -1.91
CA ILE A 81 -5.35 6.25 -3.10
C ILE A 81 -5.06 4.77 -3.46
N ILE A 82 -4.68 3.96 -2.46
CA ILE A 82 -4.42 2.54 -2.69
C ILE A 82 -5.69 1.81 -3.13
N LYS A 83 -6.83 2.07 -2.47
CA LYS A 83 -8.10 1.44 -2.83
C LYS A 83 -8.52 1.75 -4.26
N GLN A 84 -8.44 3.01 -4.66
CA GLN A 84 -8.85 3.48 -5.99
C GLN A 84 -7.96 2.92 -7.10
N LYS A 85 -6.64 2.83 -6.88
CA LYS A 85 -5.70 2.47 -7.96
C LYS A 85 -5.35 0.99 -8.01
N TYR A 86 -5.42 0.30 -6.87
CA TYR A 86 -4.88 -1.06 -6.75
C TYR A 86 -5.88 -2.06 -6.15
N SER A 87 -6.90 -1.63 -5.41
CA SER A 87 -7.93 -2.55 -4.88
C SER A 87 -9.14 -2.74 -5.82
N LEU A 88 -9.18 -2.08 -6.98
CA LEU A 88 -10.18 -2.33 -8.03
C LEU A 88 -9.72 -3.41 -9.02
N LYS A 89 -9.72 -4.68 -8.58
CA LYS A 89 -10.00 -5.86 -9.41
C LYS A 89 -10.55 -7.00 -8.53
N LYS A 90 -11.82 -6.86 -8.13
CA LYS A 90 -12.65 -8.01 -7.69
C LYS A 90 -14.10 -7.82 -8.12
N THR A 91 -14.30 -7.68 -9.44
CA THR A 91 -15.57 -7.77 -10.17
C THR A 91 -15.13 -7.83 -11.64
N LEU A 92 -15.34 -8.86 -12.46
CA LEU A 92 -16.32 -9.94 -12.55
C LEU A 92 -15.61 -11.27 -12.84
#